data_AF-A0A954NRL3-F1
#
_entry.id   AF-A0A954NRL3-F1
#
_cell.length_a   1.000
_cell.length_b   1.000
_cell.length_c   1.000
_cell.angle_alpha   90.00
_cell.angle_beta   90.00
_cell.angle_gamma   90.00
#
_symmetry.space_group_name_H-M   'P 1'
#
loop_
_entity.id
_entity.type
_entity.pdbx_description
1 polymer ?
#
loop_
_entity_poly.entity_id
_entity_poly.type
_entity_poly.pdbx_seq_one_letter_code
_entity_poly.pdbx_strand_id
1 'polypeptide(L)'
;MGYDFAQAVLSSGGGLLVCVWANVSLWKQMGYVRESMKTVYGWPEKAAAGSDPPLVTRHFIAQGPQHPIHLIVTLPPGQRLSDRQVADINRARWVIEVYYRHFKQTFARRKLRSHAADNARVELEWSLVGLWSLLLYASDELNRQEIPLERL
;
A
#
# COMPACT_ATOMS: atom_id res chain seq x y z
N MET A 1 2.59 -8.67 7.28
CA MET A 1 2.48 -7.49 8.15
C MET A 1 1.89 -7.94 9.47
N GLY A 2 2.50 -7.57 10.60
CA GLY A 2 2.09 -8.00 11.95
C GLY A 2 1.38 -6.89 12.73
N TYR A 3 0.83 -7.25 13.89
CA TYR A 3 0.09 -6.36 14.79
C TYR A 3 0.90 -5.10 15.17
N ASP A 4 2.16 -5.28 15.57
CA ASP A 4 3.03 -4.19 16.04
C ASP A 4 3.26 -3.11 14.96
N PHE A 5 3.41 -3.53 13.70
CA PHE A 5 3.57 -2.60 12.59
C PHE A 5 2.31 -1.76 12.35
N ALA A 6 1.15 -2.42 12.35
CA ALA A 6 -0.13 -1.71 12.19
C ALA A 6 -0.37 -0.74 13.36
N GLN A 7 -0.04 -1.16 14.58
CA GLN A 7 -0.16 -0.32 15.77
C GLN A 7 0.78 0.90 15.70
N ALA A 8 2.02 0.72 15.24
CA ALA A 8 2.95 1.83 15.05
C ALA A 8 2.45 2.86 14.03
N VAL A 9 1.88 2.39 12.90
CA VAL A 9 1.28 3.28 11.88
C VAL A 9 0.07 4.03 12.44
N LEU A 10 -0.80 3.37 13.21
CA LEU A 10 -1.94 4.03 13.84
C LEU A 10 -1.51 5.05 14.90
N SER A 11 -0.47 4.71 15.67
CA SER A 11 0.07 5.57 16.73
C SER A 11 0.72 6.85 16.17
N SER A 12 1.19 6.83 14.92
CA SER A 12 1.66 8.05 14.23
C SER A 12 0.52 8.86 13.59
N GLY A 13 -0.73 8.44 13.75
CA GLY A 13 -1.90 9.07 13.13
C GLY A 13 -2.14 8.65 11.67
N GLY A 14 -1.39 7.65 11.18
CA GLY A 14 -1.55 7.09 9.84
C GLY A 14 -2.64 6.03 9.75
N GLY A 15 -3.09 5.76 8.53
CA GLY A 15 -4.00 4.66 8.20
C GLY A 15 -3.32 3.61 7.32
N LEU A 16 -3.84 2.38 7.36
CA LEU A 16 -3.34 1.26 6.57
C LEU A 16 -4.45 0.66 5.70
N LEU A 17 -4.17 0.45 4.41
CA LEU A 17 -5.02 -0.29 3.48
C LEU A 17 -4.21 -1.46 2.92
N VAL A 18 -4.75 -2.68 3.04
CA VAL A 18 -4.07 -3.92 2.64
C VAL A 18 -4.97 -4.76 1.75
N CYS A 19 -4.47 -5.15 0.58
CA CYS A 19 -5.13 -6.15 -0.26
C CYS A 19 -4.95 -7.56 0.31
N VAL A 20 -6.04 -8.29 0.43
CA VAL A 20 -6.08 -9.66 0.88
C VAL A 20 -6.22 -10.58 -0.32
N TRP A 21 -5.12 -11.18 -0.73
CA TRP A 21 -5.17 -12.35 -1.63
C TRP A 21 -5.31 -13.62 -0.79
N ALA A 22 -5.76 -14.73 -1.40
CA ALA A 22 -6.22 -15.98 -0.77
C ALA A 22 -5.28 -16.65 0.27
N ASN A 23 -4.14 -16.06 0.61
CA ASN A 23 -3.15 -16.57 1.55
C ASN A 23 -2.62 -15.52 2.55
N VAL A 24 -3.39 -14.49 2.92
CA VAL A 24 -2.93 -13.58 3.98
C VAL A 24 -3.15 -14.20 5.35
N SER A 25 -2.07 -14.69 5.94
CA SER A 25 -1.97 -15.12 7.33
C SER A 25 -2.14 -13.98 8.35
N LEU A 26 -2.62 -12.79 7.94
CA LEU A 26 -2.88 -11.66 8.84
C LEU A 26 -3.74 -12.07 10.05
N TRP A 27 -4.57 -13.10 9.85
CA TRP A 27 -5.48 -13.66 10.84
C TRP A 27 -4.97 -14.93 11.53
N LYS A 28 -3.96 -15.63 10.98
CA LYS A 28 -3.50 -16.93 11.54
C LYS A 28 -2.77 -16.79 12.88
N GLN A 29 -2.29 -15.59 13.22
CA GLN A 29 -1.62 -15.29 14.49
C GLN A 29 -2.43 -14.34 15.39
N MET A 30 -3.64 -13.94 14.99
CA MET A 30 -4.54 -13.20 15.86
C MET A 30 -5.28 -14.21 16.73
N GLY A 31 -4.90 -14.26 18.01
CA GLY A 31 -5.48 -15.22 18.97
C GLY A 31 -6.97 -14.98 19.21
N TYR A 32 -7.45 -13.76 18.99
CA TYR A 32 -8.86 -13.39 19.11
C TYR A 32 -9.31 -12.56 17.92
N VAL A 33 -10.43 -12.97 17.32
CA VAL A 33 -11.10 -12.27 16.22
C VAL A 33 -12.58 -12.15 16.56
N ARG A 34 -13.11 -10.92 16.54
CA ARG A 34 -14.55 -10.66 16.66
C ARG A 34 -15.03 -9.93 15.42
N GLU A 35 -16.09 -10.40 14.79
CA GLU A 35 -16.72 -9.73 13.67
C GLU A 35 -18.05 -9.11 14.10
N SER A 36 -18.27 -7.84 13.74
CA SER A 36 -19.55 -7.17 13.90
C SER A 36 -19.74 -6.15 12.77
N MET A 37 -20.83 -6.27 12.02
CA MET A 37 -21.19 -5.32 10.93
C MET A 37 -20.01 -5.01 9.98
N LYS A 38 -19.33 -6.04 9.46
CA LYS A 38 -18.15 -5.94 8.55
C LYS A 38 -16.90 -5.29 9.18
N THR A 39 -16.91 -5.09 10.49
CA THR A 39 -15.75 -4.63 11.27
C THR A 39 -15.17 -5.85 11.98
N VAL A 40 -13.89 -6.09 11.77
CA VAL A 40 -13.16 -7.18 12.38
C VAL A 40 -12.17 -6.60 13.40
N TYR A 41 -12.32 -7.04 14.64
CA TYR A 41 -11.44 -6.70 15.75
C TYR A 41 -10.46 -7.85 15.92
N GLY A 42 -9.17 -7.60 15.76
CA GLY A 42 -8.16 -8.65 15.84
C GLY A 42 -6.91 -8.22 16.60
N TRP A 43 -6.42 -9.07 17.50
CA TRP A 43 -5.15 -8.83 18.20
C TRP A 43 -4.52 -10.14 18.70
N PRO A 44 -3.19 -10.19 18.89
CA PRO A 44 -2.50 -11.35 19.44
C PRO A 44 -2.95 -11.66 20.88
N GLU A 45 -2.90 -12.94 21.27
CA GLU A 45 -3.30 -13.39 22.61
C GLU A 45 -2.50 -12.71 23.73
N LYS A 46 -1.20 -12.49 23.53
CA LYS A 46 -0.36 -11.75 24.50
C LYS A 46 -0.82 -10.31 24.68
N ALA A 47 -1.16 -9.63 23.59
CA ALA A 47 -1.71 -8.28 23.62
C ALA A 47 -3.09 -8.26 24.31
N ALA A 48 -3.88 -9.33 24.12
CA ALA A 48 -5.17 -9.49 24.77
C ALA A 48 -5.05 -9.61 26.29
N ALA A 49 -4.12 -10.45 26.74
CA ALA A 49 -3.82 -10.61 28.15
C ALA A 49 -3.23 -9.33 28.77
N GLY A 50 -2.51 -8.53 27.98
CA GLY A 50 -1.92 -7.25 28.38
C GLY A 50 -2.88 -6.06 28.41
N SER A 51 -4.16 -6.22 28.04
CA SER A 51 -5.14 -5.12 27.86
C SER A 51 -4.78 -4.11 26.77
N ASP A 52 -3.95 -4.51 25.80
CA ASP A 52 -3.66 -3.67 24.63
C ASP A 52 -4.88 -3.54 23.71
N PRO A 53 -5.04 -2.40 23.01
CA PRO A 53 -6.20 -2.16 22.18
C PRO A 53 -6.23 -3.09 20.95
N PRO A 54 -7.43 -3.52 20.53
CA PRO A 54 -7.57 -4.35 19.33
C PRO A 54 -7.23 -3.56 18.06
N LEU A 55 -6.74 -4.24 17.02
CA LEU A 55 -6.77 -3.64 15.69
C LEU A 55 -8.19 -3.66 15.18
N VAL A 56 -8.77 -2.47 15.02
CA VAL A 56 -10.11 -2.28 14.48
C VAL A 56 -10.00 -2.14 12.97
N THR A 57 -10.39 -3.19 12.26
CA THR A 57 -10.28 -3.24 10.82
C THR A 57 -11.65 -3.33 10.16
N ARG A 58 -11.80 -2.80 8.96
CA ARG A 58 -13.02 -2.90 8.15
C ARG A 58 -12.71 -3.60 6.85
N HIS A 59 -13.59 -4.54 6.48
CA HIS A 59 -13.47 -5.27 5.23
C HIS A 59 -14.29 -4.59 4.14
N PHE A 60 -13.63 -4.35 3.00
CA PHE A 60 -14.23 -3.81 1.78
C PHE A 60 -13.99 -4.78 0.63
N ILE A 61 -14.90 -4.76 -0.34
CA ILE A 61 -14.77 -5.51 -1.59
C ILE A 61 -14.80 -4.49 -2.72
N ALA A 62 -13.70 -4.38 -3.45
CA ALA A 62 -13.61 -3.57 -4.66
C ALA A 62 -13.76 -4.45 -5.90
N GLN A 63 -14.35 -3.90 -6.96
CA GLN A 63 -14.41 -4.58 -8.24
C GLN A 63 -13.03 -4.57 -8.90
N GLY A 64 -12.47 -5.75 -9.13
CA GLY A 64 -11.22 -5.91 -9.88
C GLY A 64 -11.47 -6.24 -11.36
N PRO A 65 -10.42 -6.26 -12.19
CA PRO A 65 -10.55 -6.52 -13.63
C PRO A 65 -11.06 -7.93 -13.97
N GLN A 66 -10.79 -8.91 -13.11
CA GLN A 66 -11.15 -10.32 -13.32
C GLN A 66 -11.91 -10.91 -12.12
N HIS A 67 -11.50 -10.56 -10.90
CA HIS A 67 -12.10 -11.05 -9.67
C HIS A 67 -12.26 -9.92 -8.65
N PRO A 68 -13.22 -10.01 -7.72
CA PRO A 68 -13.33 -9.06 -6.60
C PRO A 68 -12.04 -9.01 -5.78
N ILE A 69 -11.63 -7.80 -5.40
CA ILE A 69 -10.45 -7.55 -4.57
C ILE A 69 -10.92 -7.31 -3.14
N HIS A 70 -10.46 -8.13 -2.21
CA HIS A 70 -10.75 -7.98 -0.79
C HIS A 70 -9.73 -7.03 -0.16
N LEU A 71 -10.20 -5.99 0.53
CA LEU A 71 -9.38 -4.96 1.14
C LEU A 71 -9.67 -4.89 2.64
N ILE A 72 -8.63 -4.86 3.46
CA ILE A 72 -8.73 -4.57 4.88
C ILE A 72 -8.20 -3.16 5.11
N VAL A 73 -8.99 -2.34 5.80
CA VAL A 73 -8.64 -0.97 6.13
C VAL A 73 -8.62 -0.80 7.64
N THR A 74 -7.54 -0.24 8.16
CA THR A 74 -7.36 0.11 9.57
C THR A 74 -7.06 1.60 9.64
N LEU A 75 -7.85 2.36 10.39
CA LEU A 75 -7.74 3.82 10.45
C LEU A 75 -7.67 4.29 11.91
N PRO A 76 -7.08 5.48 12.16
CA PRO A 76 -7.15 6.12 13.46
C PRO A 76 -8.60 6.34 13.93
N PRO A 77 -8.84 6.37 15.25
CA PRO A 77 -10.16 6.66 15.80
C PRO A 77 -10.76 7.95 15.22
N GLY A 78 -12.06 7.91 14.90
CA GLY A 78 -12.79 9.05 14.32
C GLY A 78 -12.64 9.23 12.80
N GLN A 79 -11.66 8.58 12.16
CA GLN A 79 -11.54 8.61 10.70
C GLN A 79 -12.38 7.52 10.04
N ARG A 80 -12.98 7.85 8.89
CA ARG A 80 -13.72 6.90 8.06
C ARG A 80 -13.47 7.20 6.59
N LEU A 81 -13.24 6.15 5.82
CA LEU A 81 -13.24 6.20 4.37
C LEU A 81 -14.53 5.57 3.84
N SER A 82 -15.06 6.16 2.78
CA SER A 82 -16.12 5.56 1.97
C SER A 82 -15.56 4.45 1.07
N ASP A 83 -16.42 3.53 0.65
CA ASP A 83 -16.06 2.43 -0.26
C ASP A 83 -15.39 2.95 -1.55
N ARG A 84 -15.85 4.10 -2.08
CA ARG A 84 -15.26 4.76 -3.25
C ARG A 84 -13.83 5.23 -2.96
N GLN A 85 -13.59 5.90 -1.83
CA GLN A 85 -12.26 6.37 -1.46
C GLN A 85 -11.28 5.19 -1.27
N VAL A 86 -11.73 4.11 -0.65
CA VAL A 86 -10.93 2.87 -0.51
C VAL A 86 -10.57 2.30 -1.88
N ALA A 87 -11.54 2.23 -2.80
CA ALA A 87 -11.31 1.75 -4.16
C ALA A 87 -10.33 2.64 -4.94
N ASP A 88 -10.46 3.97 -4.83
CA ASP A 88 -9.60 4.93 -5.52
C ASP A 88 -8.15 4.88 -4.97
N ILE A 89 -7.96 4.78 -3.65
CA ILE A 89 -6.63 4.57 -3.04
C ILE A 89 -6.01 3.26 -3.53
N ASN A 90 -6.80 2.17 -3.57
CA ASN A 90 -6.31 0.89 -4.08
C ASN A 90 -5.95 0.94 -5.57
N ARG A 91 -6.69 1.71 -6.38
CA ARG A 91 -6.35 1.94 -7.80
C ARG A 91 -5.04 2.71 -7.91
N ALA A 92 -4.87 3.77 -7.12
CA ALA A 92 -3.64 4.56 -7.10
C ALA A 92 -2.40 3.72 -6.71
N ARG A 93 -2.56 2.71 -5.85
CA ARG A 93 -1.49 1.76 -5.52
C ARG A 93 -0.93 1.05 -6.77
N TRP A 94 -1.75 0.77 -7.78
CA TRP A 94 -1.30 0.11 -9.01
C TRP A 94 -0.31 0.95 -9.81
N VAL A 95 -0.38 2.27 -9.69
CA VAL A 95 0.55 3.20 -10.36
C VAL A 95 2.01 2.93 -9.92
N ILE A 96 2.24 2.52 -8.68
CA ILE A 96 3.58 2.14 -8.20
C ILE A 96 4.15 0.95 -9.01
N GLU A 97 3.30 -0.01 -9.39
CA GLU A 97 3.73 -1.14 -10.23
C GLU A 97 4.07 -0.70 -11.65
N VAL A 98 3.33 0.26 -12.18
CA VAL A 98 3.62 0.92 -13.46
C VAL A 98 4.98 1.63 -13.40
N TYR A 99 5.29 2.34 -12.31
CA TYR A 99 6.61 2.94 -12.10
C TYR A 99 7.74 1.90 -12.08
N TYR A 100 7.58 0.79 -11.36
CA TYR A 100 8.58 -0.29 -11.39
C TYR A 100 8.72 -0.93 -12.77
N ARG A 101 7.63 -1.00 -13.55
CA ARG A 101 7.67 -1.48 -14.93
C ARG A 101 8.45 -0.53 -15.82
N HIS A 102 8.17 0.78 -15.76
CA HIS A 102 8.93 1.79 -16.50
C HIS A 102 10.41 1.72 -16.14
N PHE A 103 10.73 1.67 -14.85
CA PHE A 103 12.11 1.55 -14.39
C PHE A 103 12.84 0.36 -15.05
N LYS A 104 12.24 -0.83 -14.99
CA LYS A 104 12.87 -2.06 -15.48
C LYS A 104 12.88 -2.16 -17.00
N GLN A 105 11.79 -1.77 -17.67
CA GLN A 105 11.58 -1.98 -19.10
C GLN A 105 11.91 -0.72 -19.91
N THR A 106 11.18 0.38 -19.70
CA THR A 106 11.33 1.63 -20.46
C THR A 106 12.72 2.25 -20.27
N PHE A 107 13.22 2.30 -19.03
CA PHE A 107 14.56 2.82 -18.71
C PHE A 107 15.65 1.74 -18.72
N ALA A 108 15.30 0.51 -19.12
CA ALA A 108 16.20 -0.62 -19.24
C ALA A 108 17.03 -0.92 -17.96
N ARG A 109 16.53 -0.61 -16.76
CA ARG A 109 17.19 -0.90 -15.47
C ARG A 109 16.81 -2.26 -14.88
N ARG A 110 16.54 -3.25 -15.75
CA ARG A 110 16.26 -4.63 -15.29
C ARG A 110 17.47 -5.27 -14.59
N LYS A 111 18.69 -4.88 -14.98
CA LYS A 111 19.95 -5.24 -14.33
C LYS A 111 20.76 -3.97 -14.11
N LEU A 112 21.41 -3.88 -12.95
CA LEU A 112 22.39 -2.86 -12.66
C LEU A 112 23.71 -3.24 -13.33
N ARG A 113 24.51 -2.26 -13.72
CA ARG A 113 25.78 -2.48 -14.44
C ARG A 113 26.96 -2.64 -13.50
N SER A 114 26.89 -2.07 -12.30
CA SER A 114 27.97 -2.21 -11.34
C SER A 114 28.07 -3.64 -10.79
N HIS A 115 29.31 -4.14 -10.73
CA HIS A 115 29.65 -5.42 -10.08
C HIS A 115 29.99 -5.27 -8.59
N ALA A 116 30.20 -4.03 -8.10
CA ALA A 116 30.40 -3.73 -6.69
C ALA A 116 29.07 -3.31 -6.05
N ALA A 117 28.76 -3.87 -4.88
CA ALA A 117 27.47 -3.69 -4.20
C ALA A 117 27.18 -2.22 -3.86
N ASP A 118 28.15 -1.49 -3.33
CA ASP A 118 27.99 -0.08 -2.96
C ASP A 118 27.68 0.80 -4.19
N ASN A 119 28.43 0.58 -5.27
CA ASN A 119 28.21 1.27 -6.54
C ASN A 119 26.86 0.89 -7.18
N ALA A 120 26.42 -0.36 -7.06
CA ALA A 120 25.12 -0.80 -7.55
C ALA A 120 23.97 -0.14 -6.76
N ARG A 121 24.15 0.05 -5.45
CA ARG A 121 23.20 0.81 -4.62
C ARG A 121 23.10 2.26 -5.10
N VAL A 122 24.23 2.94 -5.31
CA VAL A 122 24.26 4.32 -5.83
C VAL A 122 23.62 4.39 -7.22
N GLU A 123 23.94 3.44 -8.11
CA GLU A 123 23.32 3.33 -9.44
C GLU A 123 21.78 3.22 -9.34
N LEU A 124 21.28 2.38 -8.44
CA LEU A 124 19.84 2.20 -8.23
C LEU A 124 19.18 3.47 -7.68
N GLU A 125 19.76 4.06 -6.63
CA GLU A 125 19.24 5.27 -5.99
C GLU A 125 19.12 6.42 -6.99
N TRP A 126 20.19 6.71 -7.75
CA TRP A 126 20.17 7.77 -8.77
C TRP A 126 19.27 7.44 -9.96
N SER A 127 19.15 6.17 -10.34
CA SER A 127 18.22 5.79 -11.40
C SER A 127 16.76 6.02 -10.98
N LEU A 128 16.42 5.78 -9.71
CA LEU A 128 15.08 6.04 -9.17
C LEU A 128 14.81 7.55 -9.05
N VAL A 129 15.78 8.34 -8.58
CA VAL A 129 15.69 9.81 -8.54
C VAL A 129 15.50 10.38 -9.95
N GLY A 130 16.25 9.86 -10.94
CA GLY A 130 16.11 10.26 -12.33
C GLY A 130 14.72 9.93 -12.89
N LEU A 131 14.20 8.73 -12.63
CA LEU A 131 12.83 8.36 -13.01
C LEU A 131 11.80 9.30 -12.38
N TRP A 132 11.91 9.57 -11.08
CA TRP A 132 10.99 10.44 -10.37
C TRP A 132 11.03 11.87 -10.92
N SER A 133 12.22 12.39 -11.20
CA SER A 133 12.41 13.73 -11.78
C SER A 133 11.76 13.83 -13.17
N LEU A 134 11.92 12.80 -14.00
CA LEU A 134 11.31 12.76 -15.33
C LEU A 134 9.78 12.65 -15.27
N LEU A 135 9.23 11.85 -14.37
CA LEU A 135 7.78 11.73 -14.16
C LEU A 135 7.17 13.03 -13.63
N LEU A 136 7.87 13.71 -12.71
CA LEU A 136 7.46 15.02 -12.21
C LEU A 136 7.45 16.06 -13.35
N TYR A 137 8.51 16.10 -14.15
CA TYR A 137 8.57 16.96 -15.32
C TYR A 137 7.45 16.67 -16.32
N ALA A 138 7.21 15.39 -16.65
CA ALA A 138 6.12 14.99 -17.53
C ALA A 138 4.75 15.38 -16.96
N SER A 139 4.57 15.29 -15.64
CA SER A 139 3.34 15.71 -14.96
C SER A 139 3.11 17.22 -15.08
N ASP A 140 4.16 18.02 -14.89
CA ASP A 140 4.08 19.48 -15.07
C ASP A 140 3.73 19.85 -16.52
N GLU A 141 4.37 19.18 -17.50
CA GLU A 141 4.12 19.44 -18.91
C GLU A 141 2.70 19.06 -19.34
N LEU A 142 2.18 17.90 -18.91
CA LEU A 142 0.80 17.52 -19.16
C LEU A 142 -0.18 18.50 -18.51
N ASN A 143 0.11 18.97 -17.29
CA ASN A 143 -0.74 19.93 -16.60
C ASN A 143 -0.77 21.29 -17.33
N ARG A 144 0.37 21.77 -17.84
CA ARG A 144 0.44 22.99 -18.68
C ARG A 144 -0.38 22.87 -19.97
N GLN A 145 -0.49 21.67 -20.52
CA GLN A 145 -1.28 21.37 -21.71
C GLN A 145 -2.74 21.01 -21.37
N GLU A 146 -3.15 21.10 -20.10
CA GLU A 146 -4.48 20.73 -19.60
C GLU A 146 -4.87 19.27 -19.92
N ILE A 147 -3.87 18.38 -20.03
CA ILE A 147 -4.06 16.96 -20.27
C ILE A 147 -4.16 16.23 -18.92
N PRO A 148 -5.19 15.39 -18.69
CA PRO A 148 -5.33 14.62 -17.46
C PRO A 148 -4.13 13.71 -17.17
N LEU A 149 -3.67 13.72 -15.92
CA LEU A 149 -2.52 12.93 -15.44
C LEU A 149 -2.77 11.42 -15.40
N GLU A 150 -4.00 10.98 -15.63
CA GLU A 150 -4.39 9.56 -15.68
C GLU A 150 -3.63 8.74 -16.75
N ARG A 151 -2.86 9.42 -17.61
CA ARG A 151 -2.05 8.85 -18.70
C ARG A 151 -0.57 8.59 -18.35
N LEU A 152 -0.11 9.00 -17.16
CA LEU A 152 1.23 8.70 -16.64
C LEU A 152 1.24 7.43 -15.79
#